data_AF-A0A240E304-F1
#
_entry.id   AF-A0A240E304-F1
#
_cell.length_a   1.000
_cell.length_b   1.000
_cell.length_c   1.000
_cell.angle_alpha   90.00
_cell.angle_beta   90.00
_cell.angle_gamma   90.00
#
_symmetry.space_group_name_H-M   'P 1'
#
loop_
_entity.id
_entity.type
_entity.pdbx_description
1 polymer ?
#
loop_
_entity_poly.entity_id
_entity_poly.type
_entity_poly.pdbx_seq_one_letter_code
_entity_poly.pdbx_strand_id
1 'polypeptide(L)'
;MDQVSVEEKTVSQSVKSLVVELTQTAIKSVKTAFDALIAQRVDWQATEVTRSNERLYEILQSCYALYKSMDSTSSNAMGLKSAFKEYYKEQFPTANADAPLITRIVRAVFGHERRLVSAYSIALREAAAKNIGVLDIPQFFRSAGGAEQVRRSRSPNHKTAKEKAGIGALALNGKILASVQSDDLAANFKAVDYEGSVILLSTHEANGSFAIRRVVQSGSAITAVLSSLASSMKEEAEKKLPEQKASNDESMRDAAISQVVNS
;
A
#
# COMPACT_ATOMS: atom_id res chain seq x y z
N MET A 1 -48.74 -63.93 -24.37
CA MET A 1 -47.37 -63.59 -23.93
C MET A 1 -47.18 -62.09 -23.70
N ASP A 2 -48.14 -61.23 -24.09
CA ASP A 2 -47.97 -59.76 -24.07
C ASP A 2 -48.32 -59.03 -22.77
N GLN A 3 -49.15 -59.60 -21.88
CA GLN A 3 -49.54 -58.88 -20.65
C GLN A 3 -48.38 -58.72 -19.64
N VAL A 4 -47.48 -59.70 -19.57
CA VAL A 4 -46.31 -59.67 -18.66
C VAL A 4 -45.32 -58.57 -19.04
N SER A 5 -45.14 -58.28 -20.35
CA SER A 5 -44.21 -57.25 -20.83
C SER A 5 -44.70 -55.82 -20.57
N VAL A 6 -46.02 -55.61 -20.54
CA VAL A 6 -46.62 -54.29 -20.30
C VAL A 6 -46.59 -53.94 -18.80
N GLU A 7 -46.87 -54.90 -17.92
CA GLU A 7 -46.75 -54.69 -16.46
C GLU A 7 -45.30 -54.38 -16.05
N GLU A 8 -44.31 -55.10 -16.57
CA GLU A 8 -42.89 -54.88 -16.23
C GLU A 8 -42.38 -53.49 -16.66
N LYS A 9 -42.82 -53.01 -17.83
CA LYS A 9 -42.51 -51.65 -18.31
C LYS A 9 -43.18 -50.57 -17.46
N THR A 10 -44.42 -50.79 -17.05
CA THR A 10 -45.20 -49.83 -16.25
C THR A 10 -44.63 -49.70 -14.83
N VAL A 11 -44.23 -50.83 -14.22
CA VAL A 11 -43.53 -50.86 -12.92
C VAL A 11 -42.17 -50.17 -13.02
N SER A 12 -41.39 -50.42 -14.07
CA SER A 12 -40.08 -49.77 -14.27
C SER A 12 -40.17 -48.24 -14.44
N GLN A 13 -41.21 -47.75 -15.12
CA GLN A 13 -41.47 -46.32 -15.29
C GLN A 13 -41.88 -45.64 -13.97
N SER A 14 -42.72 -46.31 -13.18
CA SER A 14 -43.14 -45.85 -11.84
C SER A 14 -41.97 -45.73 -10.87
N VAL A 15 -41.07 -46.73 -10.85
CA VAL A 15 -39.87 -46.71 -10.01
C VAL A 15 -38.91 -45.58 -10.41
N LYS A 16 -38.72 -45.30 -11.70
CA LYS A 16 -37.90 -44.18 -12.17
C LYS A 16 -38.46 -42.82 -11.75
N SER A 17 -39.78 -42.65 -11.84
CA SER A 17 -40.50 -41.45 -11.38
C SER A 17 -40.26 -41.19 -9.89
N LEU A 18 -40.42 -42.22 -9.05
CA LEU A 18 -40.20 -42.14 -7.60
C LEU A 18 -38.77 -41.73 -7.24
N VAL A 19 -37.76 -42.27 -7.95
CA VAL A 19 -36.35 -41.91 -7.73
C VAL A 19 -36.06 -40.45 -8.08
N VAL A 20 -36.68 -39.92 -9.14
CA VAL A 20 -36.56 -38.49 -9.52
C VAL A 20 -37.21 -37.59 -8.47
N GLU A 21 -38.38 -37.95 -7.94
CA GLU A 21 -39.03 -37.17 -6.88
C GLU A 21 -38.24 -37.19 -5.56
N LEU A 22 -37.69 -38.35 -5.18
CA LEU A 22 -36.83 -38.51 -3.99
C LEU A 22 -35.56 -37.65 -4.10
N THR A 23 -34.91 -37.66 -5.27
CA THR A 23 -33.70 -36.84 -5.51
C THR A 23 -34.03 -35.35 -5.56
N GLN A 24 -35.15 -34.95 -6.18
CA GLN A 24 -35.60 -33.55 -6.17
C GLN A 24 -35.94 -33.07 -4.75
N THR A 25 -36.52 -33.94 -3.93
CA THR A 25 -36.83 -33.67 -2.51
C THR A 25 -35.56 -33.50 -1.69
N ALA A 26 -34.56 -34.35 -1.90
CA ALA A 26 -33.25 -34.23 -1.26
C ALA A 26 -32.51 -32.94 -1.68
N ILE A 27 -32.57 -32.56 -2.96
CA ILE A 27 -31.99 -31.30 -3.44
C ILE A 27 -32.70 -30.10 -2.80
N LYS A 28 -34.03 -30.13 -2.71
CA LYS A 28 -34.81 -29.09 -2.03
C LYS A 28 -34.45 -28.99 -0.55
N SER A 29 -34.33 -30.12 0.16
CA SER A 29 -33.98 -30.10 1.59
C SER A 29 -32.57 -29.57 1.83
N VAL A 30 -31.60 -29.94 0.98
CA VAL A 30 -30.23 -29.41 1.05
C VAL A 30 -30.22 -27.92 0.76
N LYS A 31 -30.93 -27.45 -0.27
CA LYS A 31 -31.06 -26.03 -0.58
C LYS A 31 -31.63 -25.25 0.61
N THR A 32 -32.74 -25.72 1.20
CA THR A 32 -33.34 -25.09 2.38
C THR A 32 -32.35 -24.97 3.55
N ALA A 33 -31.53 -26.00 3.78
CA ALA A 33 -30.51 -25.95 4.83
C ALA A 33 -29.42 -24.91 4.53
N PHE A 34 -28.93 -24.82 3.29
CA PHE A 34 -27.96 -23.79 2.91
C PHE A 34 -28.54 -22.38 2.94
N ASP A 35 -29.77 -22.19 2.45
CA ASP A 35 -30.46 -20.90 2.49
C ASP A 35 -30.63 -20.43 3.94
N ALA A 36 -30.94 -21.35 4.87
CA ALA A 36 -31.00 -21.05 6.31
C ALA A 36 -29.63 -20.64 6.88
N LEU A 37 -28.55 -21.34 6.54
CA LEU A 37 -27.18 -20.99 6.98
C LEU A 37 -26.73 -19.64 6.40
N ILE A 38 -27.07 -19.35 5.14
CA ILE A 38 -26.80 -18.07 4.50
C ILE A 38 -27.55 -16.95 5.23
N ALA A 39 -28.84 -17.16 5.53
CA ALA A 39 -29.64 -16.19 6.28
C ALA A 39 -29.06 -15.94 7.67
N GLN A 40 -28.68 -16.99 8.41
CA GLN A 40 -28.01 -16.87 9.71
C GLN A 40 -26.70 -16.07 9.61
N ARG A 41 -25.87 -16.34 8.59
CA ARG A 41 -24.61 -15.61 8.38
C ARG A 41 -24.86 -14.14 8.04
N VAL A 42 -25.86 -13.84 7.22
CA VAL A 42 -26.23 -12.45 6.86
C VAL A 42 -26.72 -11.70 8.10
N ASP A 43 -27.57 -12.32 8.91
CA ASP A 43 -28.06 -11.74 10.16
C ASP A 43 -26.92 -11.50 11.16
N TRP A 44 -26.07 -12.49 11.39
CA TRP A 44 -24.86 -12.37 12.23
C TRP A 44 -23.95 -11.23 11.75
N GLN A 45 -23.72 -11.12 10.45
CA GLN A 45 -22.86 -10.09 9.88
C GLN A 45 -23.49 -8.69 10.00
N ALA A 46 -24.81 -8.57 9.85
CA ALA A 46 -25.53 -7.30 9.96
C ALA A 46 -25.66 -6.81 11.40
N THR A 47 -25.77 -7.73 12.37
CA THR A 47 -26.04 -7.41 13.77
C THR A 47 -24.76 -7.44 14.61
N GLU A 48 -24.19 -8.63 14.84
CA GLU A 48 -23.09 -8.86 15.77
C GLU A 48 -21.78 -8.25 15.27
N VAL A 49 -21.41 -8.50 14.01
CA VAL A 49 -20.17 -7.94 13.45
C VAL A 49 -20.23 -6.41 13.39
N THR A 50 -21.36 -5.86 12.94
CA THR A 50 -21.58 -4.40 12.95
C THR A 50 -21.47 -3.83 14.36
N ARG A 51 -22.17 -4.42 15.33
CA ARG A 51 -22.15 -3.96 16.73
C ARG A 51 -20.77 -4.06 17.35
N SER A 52 -20.04 -5.14 17.06
CA SER A 52 -18.65 -5.32 17.50
C SER A 52 -17.74 -4.22 16.94
N ASN A 53 -17.88 -3.91 15.66
CA ASN A 53 -17.13 -2.84 15.01
C ASN A 53 -17.48 -1.46 15.55
N GLU A 54 -18.75 -1.16 15.81
CA GLU A 54 -19.17 0.11 16.42
C GLU A 54 -18.53 0.27 17.81
N ARG A 55 -18.55 -0.78 18.63
CA ARG A 55 -17.90 -0.74 19.95
C ARG A 55 -16.39 -0.57 19.83
N LEU A 56 -15.76 -1.19 18.84
CA LEU A 56 -14.34 -0.97 18.54
C LEU A 56 -14.09 0.52 18.19
N TYR A 57 -14.94 1.14 17.38
CA TYR A 57 -14.77 2.54 16.99
C TYR A 57 -14.89 3.51 18.17
N GLU A 58 -15.77 3.23 19.13
CA GLU A 58 -15.86 3.98 20.40
C GLU A 58 -14.57 3.87 21.23
N ILE A 59 -13.97 2.68 21.28
CA ILE A 59 -12.67 2.48 21.95
C ILE A 59 -11.57 3.27 21.22
N LEU A 60 -11.54 3.22 19.89
CA LEU A 60 -10.56 3.96 19.08
C LEU A 60 -10.75 5.48 19.19
N GLN A 61 -11.98 5.96 19.25
CA GLN A 61 -12.31 7.36 19.55
C GLN A 61 -11.74 7.77 20.92
N SER A 62 -11.90 6.92 21.93
CA SER A 62 -11.37 7.19 23.27
C SER A 62 -9.84 7.24 23.27
N CYS A 63 -9.17 6.34 22.54
CA CYS A 63 -7.72 6.38 22.32
C CYS A 63 -7.29 7.70 21.65
N TYR A 64 -8.06 8.16 20.67
CA TYR A 64 -7.79 9.41 19.95
C TYR A 64 -8.03 10.65 20.82
N ALA A 65 -9.03 10.63 21.69
CA ALA A 65 -9.28 11.69 22.67
C ALA A 65 -8.10 11.83 23.64
N LEU A 66 -7.59 10.71 24.17
CA LEU A 66 -6.39 10.68 25.02
C LEU A 66 -5.15 11.20 24.29
N TYR A 67 -5.01 10.89 23.00
CA TYR A 67 -3.95 11.46 22.19
C TYR A 67 -4.08 12.99 22.13
N LYS A 68 -5.26 13.51 21.77
CA LYS A 68 -5.49 14.96 21.62
C LYS A 68 -5.31 15.72 22.95
N SER A 69 -5.64 15.12 24.10
CA SER A 69 -5.41 15.77 25.40
C SER A 69 -3.93 15.89 25.76
N MET A 70 -3.06 15.05 25.18
CA MET A 70 -1.60 15.06 25.38
C MET A 70 -0.82 15.72 24.23
N ASP A 71 -1.48 16.01 23.11
CA ASP A 71 -0.90 16.56 21.89
C ASP A 71 -0.89 18.10 21.89
N SER A 72 -0.43 18.70 23.00
CA SER A 72 -0.20 20.15 23.10
C SER A 72 0.96 20.46 24.05
N THR A 73 1.46 21.70 24.00
CA THR A 73 2.51 22.22 24.87
C THR A 73 1.96 22.85 26.17
N SER A 74 0.67 22.69 26.46
CA SER A 74 0.09 23.17 27.71
C SER A 74 0.64 22.39 28.91
N SER A 75 0.76 23.05 30.07
CA SER A 75 1.26 22.41 31.30
C SER A 75 0.48 21.14 31.66
N ASN A 76 -0.85 21.18 31.50
CA ASN A 76 -1.71 20.03 31.76
C ASN A 76 -1.45 18.87 30.80
N ALA A 77 -1.29 19.15 29.49
CA ALA A 77 -0.99 18.12 28.50
C ALA A 77 0.40 17.49 28.72
N MET A 78 1.40 18.30 29.09
CA MET A 78 2.73 17.80 29.43
C MET A 78 2.71 16.91 30.67
N GLY A 79 1.95 17.30 31.71
CA GLY A 79 1.75 16.49 32.91
C GLY A 79 1.12 15.13 32.59
N LEU A 80 0.02 15.13 31.82
CA LEU A 80 -0.64 13.89 31.36
C LEU A 80 0.29 13.02 30.52
N LYS A 81 1.05 13.62 29.62
CA LYS A 81 2.02 12.92 28.77
C LYS A 81 3.16 12.30 29.58
N SER A 82 3.62 12.97 30.64
CA SER A 82 4.62 12.44 31.57
C SER A 82 4.08 11.25 32.36
N ALA A 83 2.90 11.41 32.98
CA ALA A 83 2.24 10.33 33.72
C ALA A 83 1.97 9.10 32.84
N PHE A 84 1.51 9.32 31.60
CA PHE A 84 1.33 8.22 30.64
C PHE A 84 2.65 7.55 30.27
N LYS A 85 3.75 8.31 30.14
CA LYS A 85 5.08 7.76 29.82
C LYS A 85 5.59 6.85 30.95
N GLU A 86 5.35 7.21 32.21
CA GLU A 86 5.69 6.39 33.37
C GLU A 86 4.87 5.09 33.38
N TYR A 87 3.54 5.21 33.31
CA TYR A 87 2.64 4.06 33.20
C TYR A 87 3.03 3.11 32.05
N TYR A 88 3.31 3.67 30.87
CA TYR A 88 3.67 2.86 29.69
C TYR A 88 4.99 2.12 29.87
N LYS A 89 5.98 2.72 30.54
CA LYS A 89 7.27 2.08 30.83
C LYS A 89 7.12 0.91 31.78
N GLU A 90 6.26 1.03 32.79
CA GLU A 90 5.96 -0.04 33.74
C GLU A 90 5.24 -1.22 33.07
N GLN A 91 4.24 -0.94 32.24
CA GLN A 91 3.42 -1.98 31.60
C GLN A 91 4.11 -2.64 30.39
N PHE A 92 4.98 -1.90 29.68
CA PHE A 92 5.63 -2.36 28.45
C PHE A 92 7.14 -2.12 28.47
N PRO A 93 7.89 -2.75 29.38
CA PRO A 93 9.32 -2.49 29.58
C PRO A 93 10.19 -2.84 28.37
N THR A 94 9.73 -3.74 27.49
CA THR A 94 10.43 -4.17 26.26
C THR A 94 9.96 -3.45 25.00
N ALA A 95 8.97 -2.56 25.10
CA ALA A 95 8.45 -1.87 23.93
C ALA A 95 9.35 -0.70 23.51
N ASN A 96 9.38 -0.43 22.20
CA ASN A 96 10.12 0.70 21.65
C ASN A 96 9.61 2.03 22.26
N ALA A 97 10.49 2.74 22.97
CA ALA A 97 10.19 4.01 23.62
C ALA A 97 9.95 5.15 22.61
N ASP A 98 10.54 5.06 21.43
CA ASP A 98 10.46 6.08 20.36
C ASP A 98 9.22 5.92 19.48
N ALA A 99 8.35 4.96 19.78
CA ALA A 99 7.10 4.79 19.05
C ALA A 99 6.23 6.06 19.18
N PRO A 100 5.51 6.46 18.11
CA PRO A 100 4.61 7.61 18.14
C PRO A 100 3.61 7.52 19.29
N LEU A 101 3.21 8.67 19.85
CA LEU A 101 2.32 8.73 21.01
C LEU A 101 1.02 7.94 20.80
N ILE A 102 0.36 8.11 19.64
CA ILE A 102 -0.82 7.32 19.25
C ILE A 102 -0.53 5.82 19.30
N THR A 103 0.63 5.38 18.80
CA THR A 103 1.01 3.96 18.79
C THR A 103 1.15 3.41 20.22
N ARG A 104 1.71 4.21 21.13
CA ARG A 104 1.85 3.82 22.54
C ARG A 104 0.50 3.75 23.25
N ILE A 105 -0.40 4.70 23.00
CA ILE A 105 -1.78 4.70 23.55
C ILE A 105 -2.55 3.47 23.07
N VAL A 106 -2.53 3.20 21.76
CA VAL A 106 -3.19 2.01 21.21
C VAL A 106 -2.59 0.73 21.79
N ARG A 107 -1.26 0.65 21.96
CA ARG A 107 -0.63 -0.52 22.60
C ARG A 107 -1.07 -0.69 24.06
N ALA A 108 -1.21 0.40 24.81
CA ALA A 108 -1.69 0.33 26.18
C ALA A 108 -3.11 -0.26 26.29
N VAL A 109 -3.98 0.01 25.31
CA VAL A 109 -5.37 -0.49 25.29
C VAL A 109 -5.48 -1.90 24.72
N PHE A 110 -4.76 -2.20 23.63
CA PHE A 110 -4.87 -3.48 22.90
C PHE A 110 -3.77 -4.50 23.26
N GLY A 111 -2.84 -4.14 24.13
CA GLY A 111 -1.79 -5.01 24.66
C GLY A 111 -0.75 -5.44 23.63
N HIS A 112 -0.41 -6.73 23.63
CA HIS A 112 0.71 -7.30 22.86
C HIS A 112 0.33 -7.78 21.46
N GLU A 113 -0.94 -7.68 21.08
CA GLU A 113 -1.44 -8.08 19.76
C GLU A 113 -0.87 -7.11 18.70
N ARG A 114 0.23 -7.54 18.05
CA ARG A 114 1.03 -6.65 17.18
C ARG A 114 0.26 -6.21 15.93
N ARG A 115 -0.68 -7.01 15.44
CA ARG A 115 -1.39 -6.75 14.18
C ARG A 115 -2.43 -5.64 14.39
N LEU A 116 -3.24 -5.75 15.42
CA LEU A 116 -4.22 -4.77 15.86
C LEU A 116 -3.55 -3.46 16.26
N VAL A 117 -2.48 -3.51 17.06
CA VAL A 117 -1.77 -2.29 17.47
C VAL A 117 -1.23 -1.55 16.25
N SER A 118 -0.61 -2.27 15.31
CA SER A 118 -0.13 -1.68 14.06
C SER A 118 -1.28 -1.08 13.26
N ALA A 119 -2.37 -1.83 13.09
CA ALA A 119 -3.48 -1.42 12.25
C ALA A 119 -4.21 -0.19 12.76
N TYR A 120 -4.61 -0.22 14.02
CA TYR A 120 -5.35 0.87 14.64
C TYR A 120 -4.47 2.09 14.86
N SER A 121 -3.18 1.90 15.16
CA SER A 121 -2.26 3.04 15.22
C SER A 121 -2.10 3.71 13.87
N ILE A 122 -2.00 2.97 12.76
CA ILE A 122 -1.90 3.58 11.42
C ILE A 122 -3.19 4.35 11.12
N ALA A 123 -4.34 3.74 11.35
CA ALA A 123 -5.64 4.33 11.05
C ALA A 123 -5.90 5.63 11.84
N LEU A 124 -5.55 5.66 13.13
CA LEU A 124 -5.68 6.87 13.95
C LEU A 124 -4.65 7.96 13.61
N ARG A 125 -3.44 7.59 13.17
CA ARG A 125 -2.48 8.58 12.65
C ARG A 125 -2.95 9.21 11.35
N GLU A 126 -3.63 8.44 10.50
CA GLU A 126 -4.25 8.98 9.29
C GLU A 126 -5.37 9.97 9.64
N ALA A 127 -6.21 9.62 10.63
CA ALA A 127 -7.22 10.55 11.17
C ALA A 127 -6.56 11.85 11.71
N ALA A 128 -5.45 11.74 12.42
CA ALA A 128 -4.68 12.90 12.89
C ALA A 128 -4.15 13.75 11.73
N ALA A 129 -3.58 13.12 10.70
CA ALA A 129 -3.07 13.81 9.52
C ALA A 129 -4.19 14.53 8.72
N LYS A 130 -5.39 13.97 8.73
CA LYS A 130 -6.60 14.56 8.13
C LYS A 130 -7.32 15.57 9.05
N ASN A 131 -6.78 15.83 10.25
CA ASN A 131 -7.39 16.69 11.27
C ASN A 131 -8.84 16.31 11.61
N ILE A 132 -9.14 15.01 11.65
CA ILE A 132 -10.47 14.53 12.03
C ILE A 132 -10.75 14.89 13.49
N GLY A 133 -11.94 15.41 13.76
CA GLY A 133 -12.43 15.71 15.10
C GLY A 133 -12.62 14.44 15.93
N VAL A 134 -12.47 14.53 17.26
CA VAL A 134 -12.61 13.36 18.15
C VAL A 134 -13.99 12.69 17.99
N LEU A 135 -15.05 13.50 17.90
CA LEU A 135 -16.42 13.00 17.76
C LEU A 135 -16.67 12.32 16.41
N ASP A 136 -15.89 12.65 15.40
CA ASP A 136 -16.06 12.17 14.02
C ASP A 136 -15.32 10.85 13.74
N ILE A 137 -14.48 10.37 14.67
CA ILE A 137 -13.69 9.15 14.51
C ILE A 137 -14.53 7.92 14.13
N PRO A 138 -15.68 7.63 14.78
CA PRO A 138 -16.51 6.50 14.38
C PRO A 138 -17.03 6.64 12.94
N GLN A 139 -17.50 7.84 12.57
CA GLN A 139 -18.00 8.09 11.22
C GLN A 139 -16.90 8.02 10.16
N PHE A 140 -15.69 8.47 10.50
CA PHE A 140 -14.51 8.33 9.66
C PHE A 140 -14.19 6.87 9.35
N PHE A 141 -14.27 5.97 10.33
CA PHE A 141 -14.07 4.54 10.08
C PHE A 141 -15.21 3.91 9.29
N ARG A 142 -16.48 4.25 9.58
CA ARG A 142 -17.63 3.74 8.82
C ARG A 142 -17.54 4.09 7.34
N SER A 143 -17.30 5.36 7.04
CA SER A 143 -17.21 5.88 5.67
C SER A 143 -16.05 5.26 4.86
N ALA A 144 -14.99 4.82 5.53
CA ALA A 144 -13.89 4.09 4.91
C ALA A 144 -14.12 2.58 4.74
N GLY A 145 -15.22 2.02 5.25
CA GLY A 145 -15.44 0.57 5.30
C GLY A 145 -14.66 -0.15 6.40
N GLY A 146 -14.18 0.59 7.40
CA GLY A 146 -13.57 0.10 8.63
C GLY A 146 -12.11 0.51 8.85
N ALA A 147 -11.63 0.33 10.09
CA ALA A 147 -10.29 0.74 10.51
C ALA A 147 -9.16 0.06 9.70
N GLU A 148 -9.36 -1.19 9.29
CA GLU A 148 -8.41 -1.91 8.41
C GLU A 148 -8.36 -1.34 6.99
N GLN A 149 -9.48 -0.80 6.48
CA GLN A 149 -9.49 -0.18 5.15
C GLN A 149 -8.79 1.17 5.16
N VAL A 150 -8.96 1.94 6.23
CA VAL A 150 -8.17 3.16 6.47
C VAL A 150 -6.68 2.83 6.44
N ARG A 151 -6.23 1.81 7.18
CA ARG A 151 -4.82 1.37 7.17
C ARG A 151 -4.29 1.03 5.76
N ARG A 152 -5.12 0.43 4.91
CA ARG A 152 -4.75 0.05 3.54
C ARG A 152 -4.75 1.23 2.58
N SER A 153 -5.33 2.37 2.98
CA SER A 153 -5.32 3.57 2.18
C SER A 153 -3.87 4.03 1.95
N ARG A 154 -3.54 4.36 0.70
CA ARG A 154 -2.19 4.79 0.35
C ARG A 154 -2.02 6.25 0.77
N SER A 155 -0.83 6.59 1.27
CA SER A 155 -0.46 7.99 1.53
C SER A 155 -0.73 8.84 0.28
N PRO A 156 -1.21 10.09 0.44
CA PRO A 156 -1.37 11.03 -0.69
C PRO A 156 -0.10 11.21 -1.52
N ASN A 157 1.09 11.03 -0.91
CA ASN A 157 2.40 11.14 -1.55
C ASN A 157 2.97 9.80 -2.03
N HIS A 158 2.18 8.72 -2.01
CA HIS A 158 2.64 7.41 -2.41
C HIS A 158 2.81 7.34 -3.93
N LYS A 159 4.06 7.52 -4.40
CA LYS A 159 4.41 7.26 -5.80
C LYS A 159 4.51 5.76 -6.06
N THR A 160 3.77 5.30 -7.06
CA THR A 160 3.87 3.94 -7.61
C THR A 160 5.27 3.69 -8.19
N ALA A 161 5.63 2.41 -8.37
CA ALA A 161 6.89 2.05 -9.04
C ALA A 161 6.99 2.69 -10.44
N LYS A 162 5.88 2.72 -11.19
CA LYS A 162 5.85 3.35 -12.53
C LYS A 162 6.15 4.85 -12.47
N GLU A 163 5.56 5.56 -11.51
CA GLU A 163 5.81 7.00 -11.33
C GLU A 163 7.24 7.28 -10.86
N LYS A 164 7.82 6.42 -10.01
CA LYS A 164 9.24 6.52 -9.62
C LYS A 164 10.16 6.25 -10.81
N ALA A 165 9.88 5.22 -11.60
CA ALA A 165 10.62 4.91 -12.81
C ALA A 165 10.62 6.07 -13.81
N GLY A 166 9.49 6.77 -13.97
CA GLY A 166 9.43 7.98 -14.80
C GLY A 166 10.37 9.10 -14.33
N ILE A 167 10.53 9.28 -13.01
CA ILE A 167 11.50 10.25 -12.45
C ILE A 167 12.94 9.77 -12.67
N GLY A 168 13.21 8.49 -12.41
CA GLY A 168 14.55 7.92 -12.59
C GLY A 168 15.00 7.85 -14.06
N ALA A 169 14.07 7.78 -15.01
CA ALA A 169 14.37 7.82 -16.45
C ALA A 169 15.13 9.11 -16.85
N LEU A 170 15.01 10.19 -16.09
CA LEU A 170 15.80 11.41 -16.30
C LEU A 170 17.31 11.17 -16.21
N ALA A 171 17.76 10.12 -15.50
CA ALA A 171 19.16 9.73 -15.43
C ALA A 171 19.77 9.40 -16.81
N LEU A 172 18.93 8.92 -17.74
CA LEU A 172 19.36 8.55 -19.09
C LEU A 172 19.69 9.77 -19.96
N ASN A 173 19.26 10.96 -19.56
CA ASN A 173 19.58 12.23 -20.22
C ASN A 173 20.86 12.87 -19.64
N GLY A 174 21.53 12.20 -18.70
CA GLY A 174 22.76 12.67 -18.07
C GLY A 174 24.01 12.52 -18.94
N LYS A 175 25.16 12.82 -18.35
CA LYS A 175 26.47 12.65 -19.02
C LYS A 175 26.69 11.18 -19.40
N ILE A 176 27.07 10.95 -20.66
CA ILE A 176 27.50 9.62 -21.12
C ILE A 176 28.79 9.24 -20.40
N LEU A 177 28.75 8.17 -19.60
CA LEU A 177 29.92 7.67 -18.85
C LEU A 177 30.87 6.86 -19.73
N ALA A 178 30.32 6.09 -20.67
CA ALA A 178 31.06 5.32 -21.67
C ALA A 178 30.16 5.02 -22.87
N SER A 179 30.73 4.89 -24.06
CA SER A 179 30.06 4.38 -25.26
C SER A 179 30.75 3.11 -25.72
N VAL A 180 30.00 2.04 -25.98
CA VAL A 180 30.53 0.72 -26.34
C VAL A 180 29.74 0.15 -27.51
N GLN A 181 30.43 -0.48 -28.46
CA GLN A 181 29.85 -1.19 -29.59
C GLN A 181 30.55 -2.55 -29.75
N SER A 182 29.77 -3.62 -29.95
CA SER A 182 30.25 -4.97 -30.19
C SER A 182 29.17 -5.80 -30.90
N ASP A 183 29.60 -6.71 -31.77
CA ASP A 183 28.70 -7.64 -32.47
C ASP A 183 27.95 -8.55 -31.49
N ASP A 184 28.60 -8.98 -30.40
CA ASP A 184 27.96 -9.80 -29.37
C ASP A 184 26.85 -9.04 -28.63
N LEU A 185 27.06 -7.75 -28.37
CA LEU A 185 26.03 -6.89 -27.75
C LEU A 185 24.87 -6.68 -28.71
N ALA A 186 25.15 -6.43 -29.99
CA ALA A 186 24.14 -6.28 -31.03
C ALA A 186 23.31 -7.56 -31.22
N ALA A 187 23.94 -8.73 -31.19
CA ALA A 187 23.26 -10.02 -31.30
C ALA A 187 22.34 -10.34 -30.12
N ASN A 188 22.64 -9.80 -28.93
CA ASN A 188 21.81 -9.96 -27.73
C ASN A 188 20.76 -8.86 -27.56
N PHE A 189 20.72 -7.88 -28.46
CA PHE A 189 19.71 -6.82 -28.48
C PHE A 189 18.53 -7.21 -29.38
N LYS A 190 17.32 -7.06 -28.85
CA LYS A 190 16.05 -7.30 -29.54
C LYS A 190 15.30 -5.99 -29.70
N ALA A 191 15.20 -5.51 -30.94
CA ALA A 191 14.51 -4.26 -31.23
C ALA A 191 13.01 -4.29 -30.87
N VAL A 192 12.36 -5.46 -31.00
CA VAL A 192 10.93 -5.64 -30.67
C VAL A 192 10.64 -5.42 -29.18
N ASP A 193 11.60 -5.74 -28.31
CA ASP A 193 11.46 -5.65 -26.85
C ASP A 193 11.97 -4.30 -26.31
N TYR A 194 12.31 -3.34 -27.19
CA TYR A 194 12.92 -2.08 -26.78
C TYR A 194 11.88 -1.04 -26.37
N GLU A 195 11.80 -0.76 -25.07
CA GLU A 195 10.91 0.25 -24.47
C GLU A 195 11.68 1.51 -24.03
N GLY A 196 12.68 1.95 -24.80
CA GLY A 196 13.38 3.22 -24.58
C GLY A 196 14.57 3.16 -23.62
N SER A 197 14.88 2.01 -23.01
CA SER A 197 16.12 1.81 -22.24
C SER A 197 16.52 0.34 -22.17
N VAL A 198 17.79 0.08 -21.87
CA VAL A 198 18.35 -1.27 -21.67
C VAL A 198 19.26 -1.26 -20.45
N ILE A 199 19.39 -2.41 -19.78
CA ILE A 199 20.34 -2.59 -18.68
C ILE A 199 21.53 -3.40 -19.20
N LEU A 200 22.74 -2.86 -19.03
CA LEU A 200 23.98 -3.58 -19.25
C LEU A 200 24.50 -4.08 -17.90
N LEU A 201 24.48 -5.39 -17.69
CA LEU A 201 25.09 -5.97 -16.49
C LEU A 201 26.58 -6.18 -16.73
N SER A 202 27.39 -5.59 -15.86
CA SER A 202 28.85 -5.69 -15.91
C SER A 202 29.44 -6.18 -14.59
N THR A 203 30.61 -6.83 -14.68
CA THR A 203 31.48 -7.08 -13.52
C THR A 203 32.64 -6.07 -13.53
N HIS A 204 33.12 -5.71 -12.34
CA HIS A 204 34.33 -4.92 -12.17
C HIS A 204 35.53 -5.87 -12.04
N GLU A 205 36.49 -5.75 -12.95
CA GLU A 205 37.67 -6.62 -13.01
C GLU A 205 38.84 -6.04 -12.19
N ALA A 206 39.82 -6.88 -11.84
CA ALA A 206 40.96 -6.47 -11.00
C ALA A 206 41.82 -5.34 -11.59
N ASN A 207 41.78 -5.16 -12.91
CA ASN A 207 42.47 -4.10 -13.64
C ASN A 207 41.67 -2.78 -13.71
N GLY A 208 40.51 -2.70 -13.04
CA GLY A 208 39.64 -1.52 -13.04
C GLY A 208 38.70 -1.41 -14.24
N SER A 209 38.71 -2.39 -15.16
CA SER A 209 37.79 -2.41 -16.30
C SER A 209 36.42 -2.99 -15.94
N PHE A 210 35.39 -2.64 -16.72
CA PHE A 210 34.05 -3.21 -16.60
C PHE A 210 33.80 -4.20 -17.75
N ALA A 211 33.62 -5.48 -17.43
CA ALA A 211 33.27 -6.49 -18.41
C ALA A 211 31.74 -6.61 -18.51
N ILE A 212 31.15 -6.20 -19.64
CA ILE A 212 29.70 -6.29 -19.89
C ILE A 212 29.36 -7.73 -20.27
N ARG A 213 28.43 -8.35 -19.54
CA ARG A 213 28.12 -9.79 -19.67
C ARG A 213 26.71 -10.06 -20.19
N ARG A 214 25.77 -9.14 -20.00
CA ARG A 214 24.36 -9.30 -20.41
C ARG A 214 23.72 -7.98 -20.79
N VAL A 215 22.87 -8.03 -21.82
CA VAL A 215 21.88 -7.01 -22.15
C VAL A 215 20.53 -7.49 -21.60
N VAL A 216 19.86 -6.67 -20.80
CA VAL A 216 18.54 -6.97 -20.23
C VAL A 216 17.53 -5.94 -20.70
N GLN A 217 16.45 -6.43 -21.32
CA GLN A 217 15.36 -5.63 -21.90
C GLN A 217 14.00 -5.91 -21.24
N SER A 218 13.99 -6.56 -20.08
CA SER A 218 12.74 -6.82 -19.35
C SER A 218 12.17 -5.53 -18.78
N GLY A 219 10.94 -5.16 -19.19
CA GLY A 219 10.26 -3.96 -18.70
C GLY A 219 10.12 -3.91 -17.18
N SER A 220 9.96 -5.06 -16.51
CA SER A 220 9.89 -5.13 -15.05
C SER A 220 11.24 -4.83 -14.38
N ALA A 221 12.34 -5.35 -14.94
CA ALA A 221 13.69 -5.09 -14.43
C ALA A 221 14.09 -3.62 -14.65
N ILE A 222 13.79 -3.08 -15.84
CA ILE A 222 14.00 -1.67 -16.19
C ILE A 222 13.23 -0.76 -15.23
N THR A 223 11.93 -1.03 -15.02
CA THR A 223 11.09 -0.26 -14.09
C THR A 223 11.67 -0.28 -12.68
N ALA A 224 12.16 -1.43 -12.20
CA ALA A 224 12.73 -1.56 -10.87
C ALA A 224 14.03 -0.74 -10.70
N VAL A 225 14.93 -0.80 -11.69
CA VAL A 225 16.19 -0.04 -11.68
C VAL A 225 15.92 1.46 -11.79
N LEU A 226 15.06 1.90 -12.71
CA LEU A 226 14.72 3.31 -12.82
C LEU A 226 14.00 3.82 -11.55
N SER A 227 13.17 2.99 -10.92
CA SER A 227 12.51 3.36 -9.65
C SER A 227 13.51 3.60 -8.52
N SER A 228 14.62 2.87 -8.46
CA SER A 228 15.63 3.05 -7.42
C SER A 228 16.46 4.33 -7.62
N LEU A 229 16.60 4.80 -8.86
CA LEU A 229 17.27 6.06 -9.20
C LEU A 229 16.43 7.31 -8.92
N ALA A 230 15.15 7.16 -8.58
CA ALA A 230 14.24 8.30 -8.42
C ALA A 230 14.63 9.27 -7.30
N SER A 231 15.33 8.83 -6.26
CA SER A 231 15.81 9.70 -5.17
C SER A 231 17.03 10.51 -5.58
N SER A 232 18.04 9.87 -6.18
CA SER A 232 19.27 10.55 -6.62
C SER A 232 18.97 11.59 -7.69
N MET A 233 18.06 11.30 -8.62
CA MET A 233 17.67 12.26 -9.67
C MET A 233 16.97 13.50 -9.12
N LYS A 234 16.22 13.37 -8.01
CA LYS A 234 15.62 14.54 -7.35
C LYS A 234 16.70 15.40 -6.70
N GLU A 235 17.63 14.79 -5.98
CA GLU A 235 18.73 15.49 -5.34
C GLU A 235 19.61 16.21 -6.38
N GLU A 236 19.88 15.58 -7.52
CA GLU A 236 20.61 16.21 -8.63
C GLU A 236 19.83 17.37 -9.26
N ALA A 237 18.52 17.24 -9.45
CA ALA A 237 17.68 18.32 -9.96
C ALA A 237 17.63 19.51 -8.99
N GLU A 238 17.54 19.25 -7.69
CA GLU A 238 17.55 20.26 -6.62
C GLU A 238 18.91 20.99 -6.54
N LYS A 239 20.03 20.31 -6.80
CA LYS A 239 21.36 20.93 -6.86
C LYS A 239 21.60 21.77 -8.12
N LYS A 240 21.01 21.38 -9.26
CA LYS A 240 21.13 22.15 -10.52
C LYS A 240 20.28 23.43 -10.54
N LEU A 241 19.21 23.50 -9.76
CA LEU A 241 18.34 24.67 -9.62
C LEU A 241 19.08 25.97 -9.17
N PRO A 242 19.91 25.97 -8.11
CA PRO A 242 20.69 27.14 -7.72
C PRO A 242 21.84 27.46 -8.70
N GLU A 243 22.48 26.45 -9.31
CA GLU A 243 23.55 26.66 -10.30
C GLU A 243 23.02 27.35 -11.58
N GLN A 244 21.84 26.94 -12.07
CA GLN A 244 21.21 27.59 -13.22
C GLN A 244 20.73 29.01 -12.91
N LYS A 245 20.22 29.27 -11.69
CA LYS A 245 19.84 30.63 -11.28
C LYS A 245 21.06 31.55 -11.18
N ALA A 246 22.15 31.08 -10.59
CA ALA A 246 23.40 31.83 -10.50
C ALA A 246 23.99 32.14 -11.89
N SER A 247 24.01 31.16 -12.79
CA SER A 247 24.52 31.33 -14.17
C SER A 247 23.64 32.26 -15.01
N ASN A 248 22.31 32.20 -14.85
CA ASN A 248 21.40 33.12 -15.54
C ASN A 248 21.52 34.56 -15.00
N ASP A 249 21.65 34.74 -13.68
CA ASP A 249 21.84 36.07 -13.07
C ASP A 249 23.19 36.70 -13.46
N GLU A 250 24.25 35.89 -13.58
CA GLU A 250 25.56 36.32 -14.07
C GLU A 250 25.50 36.73 -15.55
N SER A 251 24.86 35.91 -16.40
CA SER A 251 24.64 36.22 -17.82
C SER A 251 23.81 37.49 -18.03
N MET A 252 22.81 37.72 -17.18
CA MET A 252 21.98 38.94 -17.20
C MET A 252 22.77 40.19 -16.77
N ARG A 253 23.71 40.06 -15.81
CA ARG A 253 24.60 41.15 -15.42
C ARG A 253 25.59 41.50 -16.53
N ASP A 254 26.20 40.52 -17.17
CA ASP A 254 27.16 40.75 -18.26
C ASP A 254 26.48 41.36 -19.51
N ALA A 255 25.25 40.95 -19.81
CA ALA A 255 24.43 41.56 -20.84
C ALA A 255 24.07 43.03 -20.52
N ALA A 256 23.77 43.34 -19.26
CA ALA A 256 23.48 44.71 -18.84
C ALA A 256 24.74 45.61 -18.89
N ILE A 257 25.91 45.09 -18.51
CA ILE A 257 27.17 45.83 -18.55
C ILE A 257 27.59 46.12 -20.01
N SER A 258 27.44 45.14 -20.91
CA SER A 258 27.77 45.32 -22.33
C SER A 258 26.85 46.29 -23.07
N GLN A 259 25.58 46.44 -22.65
CA GLN A 259 24.69 47.48 -23.16
C GLN A 259 25.08 48.90 -22.72
N VAL A 260 25.61 49.05 -21.50
CA VAL A 260 26.03 50.37 -20.96
C VAL A 260 27.38 50.82 -21.53
N VAL A 261 28.27 49.89 -21.88
CA VAL A 261 29.59 50.22 -22.46
C VAL A 261 29.51 50.57 -23.96
N ASN A 262 28.44 50.16 -24.65
CA ASN A 262 28.21 50.43 -26.08
C ASN A 262 27.24 51.59 -26.36
N SER A 263 26.83 52.34 -25.33
CA SER A 263 26.00 53.56 -25.41
C SER A 263 26.81 54.79 -25.04
#